data_AF-A0A0G4L3L2-F1
#
_entry.id   AF-A0A0G4L3L2-F1
#
_cell.length_a   1.000
_cell.length_b   1.000
_cell.length_c   1.000
_cell.angle_alpha   90.00
_cell.angle_beta   90.00
_cell.angle_gamma   90.00
#
_symmetry.space_group_name_H-M   'P 1'
#
loop_
_entity.id
_entity.type
_entity.pdbx_description
1 polymer ?
#
loop_
_entity_poly.entity_id
_entity_poly.type
_entity_poly.pdbx_seq_one_letter_code
_entity_poly.pdbx_strand_id
1 'polypeptide(L)'
;MEMRANKRKVLPNSKELVLNYNRRTEPDVIPQHNDPLQIEWTDVKTLDDPQSTASCFIGGEALRVPDDSDPKFKLWWPMRHGWLNEEDYESAEHLFNDFETVIEKAIRQDLGLSRNSVWPQYSCVFVIPDLYDKYGGYDVTETFIK
;
A
#
# COMPACT_ATOMS: atom_id res chain seq x y z
N MET A 1 -32.62 14.10 7.78
CA MET A 1 -33.63 15.09 8.27
C MET A 1 -34.83 14.33 8.86
N GLU A 2 -34.63 13.46 9.87
CA GLU A 2 -35.69 12.52 10.31
C GLU A 2 -35.64 12.10 11.80
N MET A 3 -34.73 12.65 12.61
CA MET A 3 -34.69 12.35 14.06
C MET A 3 -35.69 13.20 14.85
N ARG A 4 -35.88 14.47 14.44
CA ARG A 4 -36.80 15.41 15.08
C ARG A 4 -38.27 15.07 14.85
N ALA A 5 -38.63 14.68 13.63
CA ALA A 5 -40.01 14.29 13.26
C ALA A 5 -40.47 13.03 14.03
N ASN A 6 -39.56 12.08 14.25
CA ASN A 6 -39.83 10.82 14.95
C ASN A 6 -39.62 10.88 16.47
N LYS A 7 -39.34 12.08 17.05
CA LYS A 7 -38.99 12.30 18.47
C LYS A 7 -37.88 11.37 19.01
N ARG A 8 -37.03 10.82 18.14
CA ARG A 8 -35.91 9.96 18.52
C ARG A 8 -34.79 10.85 19.06
N LYS A 9 -34.42 10.66 20.32
CA LYS A 9 -33.29 11.33 20.96
C LYS A 9 -32.11 10.36 21.01
N VAL A 10 -30.96 10.79 20.51
CA VAL A 10 -29.70 10.07 20.71
C VAL A 10 -29.27 10.24 22.17
N LEU A 11 -28.73 9.16 22.74
CA LEU A 11 -28.23 9.18 24.11
C LEU A 11 -27.04 10.15 24.17
N PRO A 12 -27.09 11.22 24.98
CA PRO A 12 -26.07 12.26 24.96
C PRO A 12 -24.69 11.73 25.39
N ASN A 13 -24.64 10.65 26.18
CA ASN A 13 -23.40 10.09 26.70
C ASN A 13 -22.99 8.74 26.07
N SER A 14 -23.43 8.47 24.83
CA SER A 14 -23.14 7.19 24.15
C SER A 14 -21.65 6.93 23.95
N LYS A 15 -20.87 7.99 23.65
CA LYS A 15 -19.42 7.87 23.43
C LYS A 15 -18.67 7.44 24.70
N GLU A 16 -18.94 8.06 25.84
CA GLU A 16 -18.25 7.75 27.10
C GLU A 16 -18.59 6.34 27.58
N LEU A 17 -19.84 5.92 27.39
CA LEU A 17 -20.29 4.57 27.74
C LEU A 17 -19.54 3.49 26.94
N VAL A 18 -19.39 3.69 25.63
CA VAL A 18 -18.64 2.77 24.76
C VAL A 18 -17.16 2.76 25.11
N LEU A 19 -16.54 3.91 25.37
CA LEU A 19 -15.13 3.99 25.77
C LEU A 19 -14.86 3.28 27.09
N ASN A 20 -15.74 3.45 28.08
CA ASN A 20 -15.63 2.78 29.38
C ASN A 20 -15.79 1.27 29.26
N TYR A 21 -16.67 0.79 28.40
CA TYR A 21 -16.81 -0.64 28.10
C TYR A 21 -15.55 -1.19 27.40
N ASN A 22 -15.14 -0.59 26.29
CA ASN A 22 -13.98 -1.04 25.51
C ASN A 22 -12.66 -1.03 26.31
N ARG A 23 -12.53 -0.17 27.32
CA ARG A 23 -11.34 -0.14 28.19
C ARG A 23 -11.28 -1.33 29.16
N ARG A 24 -12.43 -1.87 29.57
CA ARG A 24 -12.53 -2.93 30.60
C ARG A 24 -12.66 -4.33 30.01
N THR A 25 -13.20 -4.41 28.80
CA THR A 25 -13.45 -5.68 28.12
C THR A 25 -12.20 -6.11 27.36
N GLU A 26 -11.71 -7.31 27.64
CA GLU A 26 -10.64 -7.94 26.86
C GLU A 26 -11.20 -8.51 25.56
N PRO A 27 -10.44 -8.48 24.45
CA PRO A 27 -10.86 -9.10 23.20
C PRO A 27 -10.89 -10.63 23.33
N ASP A 28 -11.96 -11.25 22.84
CA ASP A 28 -12.07 -12.71 22.78
C ASP A 28 -11.19 -13.25 21.64
N VAL A 29 -10.27 -14.16 21.97
CA VAL A 29 -9.41 -14.83 20.98
C VAL A 29 -10.18 -16.00 20.37
N ILE A 30 -10.55 -15.88 19.10
CA ILE A 30 -11.17 -16.95 18.34
C ILE A 30 -10.11 -17.92 17.79
N PRO A 31 -10.43 -19.23 17.64
CA PRO A 31 -9.55 -20.16 16.93
C PRO A 31 -9.35 -19.75 15.47
N GLN A 32 -8.12 -19.92 14.94
CA GLN A 32 -7.79 -19.52 13.56
C GLN A 32 -8.71 -20.14 12.49
N HIS A 33 -9.11 -21.41 12.64
CA HIS A 33 -10.02 -22.07 11.69
C HIS A 33 -11.42 -21.44 11.62
N ASN A 34 -11.77 -20.58 12.59
CA ASN A 34 -13.03 -19.85 12.65
C ASN A 34 -12.89 -18.38 12.21
N ASP A 35 -11.70 -17.94 11.79
CA ASP A 35 -11.44 -16.59 11.32
C ASP A 35 -11.28 -16.54 9.79
N PRO A 36 -12.36 -16.33 9.02
CA PRO A 36 -12.28 -16.19 7.57
C PRO A 36 -11.56 -14.89 7.12
N LEU A 37 -11.30 -13.96 8.04
CA LEU A 37 -10.61 -12.69 7.77
C LEU A 37 -9.17 -12.70 8.29
N GLN A 38 -8.64 -13.87 8.62
CA GLN A 38 -7.27 -14.01 9.09
C GLN A 38 -6.29 -13.39 8.07
N ILE A 39 -5.47 -12.46 8.55
CA ILE A 39 -4.40 -11.87 7.76
C ILE A 39 -3.22 -12.84 7.78
N GLU A 40 -2.85 -13.33 6.61
CA GLU A 40 -1.59 -14.07 6.41
C GLU A 40 -0.45 -13.05 6.35
N TRP A 41 0.33 -12.99 7.43
CA TRP A 41 1.49 -12.09 7.56
C TRP A 41 2.63 -12.55 6.64
N THR A 42 3.31 -11.58 6.05
CA THR A 42 4.47 -11.81 5.18
C THR A 42 5.62 -12.37 6.00
N ASP A 43 6.15 -13.52 5.61
CA ASP A 43 7.39 -14.05 6.20
C ASP A 43 8.58 -13.28 5.64
N VAL A 44 9.17 -12.45 6.49
CA VAL A 44 10.32 -11.61 6.17
C VAL A 44 11.53 -12.43 5.65
N LYS A 45 11.61 -13.72 5.97
CA LYS A 45 12.71 -14.60 5.55
C LYS A 45 12.62 -15.03 4.09
N THR A 46 11.47 -14.80 3.43
CA THR A 46 11.29 -15.15 2.01
C THR A 46 11.84 -14.09 1.05
N LEU A 47 12.48 -13.05 1.57
CA LEU A 47 13.17 -12.05 0.76
C LEU A 47 14.21 -12.75 -0.15
N ASP A 48 14.20 -12.44 -1.44
CA ASP A 48 15.07 -13.10 -2.44
C ASP A 48 16.56 -12.99 -2.08
N ASP A 49 16.97 -11.84 -1.56
CA ASP A 49 18.32 -11.60 -1.06
C ASP A 49 18.29 -10.70 0.18
N PRO A 50 18.37 -11.27 1.39
CA PRO A 50 18.36 -10.52 2.64
C PRO A 50 19.54 -9.54 2.82
N GLN A 51 20.60 -9.65 2.02
CA GLN A 51 21.77 -8.76 2.10
C GLN A 51 21.74 -7.65 1.04
N SER A 52 20.90 -7.78 0.02
CA SER A 52 20.74 -6.77 -1.02
C SER A 52 19.80 -5.67 -0.58
N THR A 53 20.27 -4.42 -0.65
CA THR A 53 19.43 -3.23 -0.43
C THR A 53 18.33 -3.07 -1.47
N ALA A 54 18.42 -3.76 -2.61
CA ALA A 54 17.39 -3.73 -3.65
C ALA A 54 16.28 -4.79 -3.44
N SER A 55 16.43 -5.69 -2.47
CA SER A 55 15.40 -6.69 -2.18
C SER A 55 14.31 -6.08 -1.30
N CYS A 56 13.04 -6.23 -1.71
CA CYS A 56 11.90 -5.59 -1.07
C CYS A 56 10.61 -6.38 -1.30
N PHE A 57 9.62 -6.18 -0.44
CA PHE A 57 8.24 -6.61 -0.69
C PHE A 57 7.46 -5.48 -1.38
N ILE A 58 6.47 -5.84 -2.21
CA ILE A 58 5.57 -4.87 -2.84
C ILE A 58 4.10 -5.21 -2.57
N GLY A 59 3.21 -4.25 -2.81
CA GLY A 59 1.77 -4.48 -2.76
C GLY A 59 1.27 -5.05 -1.44
N GLY A 60 0.48 -6.12 -1.51
CA GLY A 60 -0.11 -6.75 -0.33
C GLY A 60 0.91 -7.32 0.66
N GLU A 61 2.04 -7.83 0.17
CA GLU A 61 3.09 -8.38 1.03
C GLU A 61 3.77 -7.27 1.86
N ALA A 62 4.01 -6.10 1.25
CA ALA A 62 4.58 -4.96 1.96
C ALA A 62 3.67 -4.45 3.09
N LEU A 63 2.35 -4.51 2.89
CA LEU A 63 1.35 -4.09 3.90
C LEU A 63 1.17 -5.09 5.03
N ARG A 64 1.63 -6.32 4.84
CA ARG A 64 1.50 -7.43 5.80
C ARG A 64 2.85 -7.79 6.41
N VAL A 65 3.84 -6.90 6.35
CA VAL A 65 5.05 -7.05 7.15
C VAL A 65 4.70 -6.73 8.61
N PRO A 66 5.01 -7.61 9.58
CA PRO A 66 4.77 -7.34 11.00
C PRO A 66 5.54 -6.11 11.50
N ASP A 67 4.92 -5.31 12.37
CA ASP A 67 5.55 -4.11 12.97
C ASP A 67 6.80 -4.46 13.81
N ASP A 68 6.85 -5.68 14.35
CA ASP A 68 7.95 -6.24 15.14
C ASP A 68 8.88 -7.15 14.32
N SER A 69 8.86 -7.02 12.99
CA SER A 69 9.76 -7.74 12.08
C SER A 69 11.24 -7.53 12.38
N ASP A 70 12.02 -8.60 12.18
CA ASP A 70 13.49 -8.59 12.21
C ASP A 70 14.04 -9.24 10.92
N PRO A 71 14.71 -8.48 10.03
CA PRO A 71 15.02 -7.05 10.14
C PRO A 71 13.79 -6.14 10.06
N LYS A 72 13.93 -4.89 10.52
CA LYS A 72 12.88 -3.88 10.41
C LYS A 72 12.74 -3.36 8.98
N PHE A 73 11.50 -3.19 8.54
CA PHE A 73 11.18 -2.59 7.24
C PHE A 73 10.63 -1.18 7.40
N LYS A 74 10.91 -0.34 6.40
CA LYS A 74 10.22 0.93 6.19
C LYS A 74 9.27 0.78 5.01
N LEU A 75 8.02 1.13 5.21
CA LEU A 75 7.02 1.16 4.14
C LEU A 75 7.13 2.45 3.34
N TRP A 76 7.32 2.32 2.03
CA TRP A 76 7.44 3.42 1.09
C TRP A 76 6.22 3.50 0.18
N TRP A 77 5.79 4.72 -0.12
CA TRP A 77 4.62 5.01 -0.95
C TRP A 77 5.02 5.91 -2.11
N PRO A 78 5.46 5.36 -3.26
CA PRO A 78 5.91 6.17 -4.41
C PRO A 78 4.80 7.07 -4.97
N MET A 79 3.54 6.69 -4.79
CA MET A 79 2.39 7.52 -5.17
C MET A 79 1.46 7.76 -3.98
N ARG A 80 1.01 9.00 -3.83
CA ARG A 80 -0.02 9.40 -2.85
C ARG A 80 -0.94 10.43 -3.47
N HIS A 81 -2.23 10.35 -3.15
CA HIS A 81 -3.25 11.31 -3.62
C HIS A 81 -3.31 11.51 -5.16
N GLY A 82 -2.91 10.50 -5.94
CA GLY A 82 -2.87 10.56 -7.41
C GLY A 82 -1.60 11.19 -7.99
N TRP A 83 -0.58 11.47 -7.17
CA TRP A 83 0.68 12.09 -7.57
C TRP A 83 1.87 11.29 -7.06
N LEU A 84 3.04 11.54 -7.65
CA LEU A 84 4.31 11.06 -7.12
C LEU A 84 4.58 11.69 -5.76
N ASN A 85 5.09 10.89 -4.83
CA ASN A 85 5.33 11.31 -3.45
C ASN A 85 6.73 11.91 -3.29
N GLU A 86 6.89 13.18 -3.65
CA GLU A 86 8.18 13.87 -3.55
C GLU A 86 8.55 14.29 -2.11
N GLU A 87 7.60 14.28 -1.18
CA GLU A 87 7.81 14.75 0.20
C GLU A 87 8.52 13.72 1.08
N ASP A 88 8.17 12.44 0.94
CA ASP A 88 8.67 11.39 1.83
C ASP A 88 10.08 10.89 1.41
N TYR A 89 10.51 11.19 0.19
CA TYR A 89 11.76 10.68 -0.41
C TYR A 89 12.88 11.72 -0.37
N GLU A 90 14.11 11.25 -0.15
CA GLU A 90 15.30 12.11 -0.09
C GLU A 90 15.77 12.59 -1.47
N SER A 91 15.45 11.84 -2.53
CA SER A 91 15.82 12.16 -3.91
C SER A 91 14.76 11.67 -4.90
N ALA A 92 14.66 12.36 -6.03
CA ALA A 92 13.81 11.93 -7.15
C ALA A 92 14.24 10.54 -7.68
N GLU A 93 15.55 10.27 -7.72
CA GLU A 93 16.08 8.96 -8.15
C GLU A 93 15.55 7.82 -7.27
N HIS A 94 15.55 7.99 -5.94
CA HIS A 94 15.02 6.99 -5.02
C HIS A 94 13.52 6.76 -5.25
N LEU A 95 12.76 7.83 -5.44
CA LEU A 95 11.33 7.77 -5.74
C LEU A 95 11.03 7.01 -7.04
N PHE A 96 11.77 7.33 -8.11
CA PHE A 96 11.59 6.67 -9.40
C PHE A 96 12.02 5.20 -9.37
N ASN A 97 13.13 4.87 -8.69
CA ASN A 97 13.56 3.48 -8.51
C ASN A 97 12.49 2.63 -7.81
N ASP A 98 11.89 3.14 -6.74
CA ASP A 98 10.82 2.41 -6.03
C ASP A 98 9.55 2.31 -6.89
N PHE A 99 9.20 3.38 -7.62
CA PHE A 99 8.06 3.37 -8.53
C PHE A 99 8.23 2.33 -9.66
N GLU A 100 9.38 2.30 -10.32
CA GLU A 100 9.73 1.30 -11.34
C GLU A 100 9.71 -0.12 -10.75
N THR A 101 10.28 -0.30 -9.56
CA THR A 101 10.33 -1.61 -8.87
C THR A 101 8.92 -2.15 -8.59
N VAL A 102 8.00 -1.29 -8.13
CA VAL A 102 6.59 -1.68 -7.90
C VAL A 102 5.94 -2.15 -9.19
N ILE A 103 6.14 -1.42 -10.30
CA ILE A 103 5.53 -1.75 -11.59
C ILE A 103 6.16 -3.01 -12.18
N GLU A 104 7.49 -3.13 -12.17
CA GLU A 104 8.19 -4.31 -12.65
C GLU A 104 7.73 -5.56 -11.91
N LYS A 105 7.71 -5.53 -10.57
CA LYS A 105 7.29 -6.69 -9.78
C LYS A 105 5.83 -7.03 -10.00
N ALA A 106 4.94 -6.04 -10.11
CA ALA A 106 3.52 -6.28 -10.44
C ALA A 106 3.35 -6.92 -11.83
N ILE A 107 4.07 -6.45 -12.85
CA ILE A 107 4.05 -7.04 -14.20
C ILE A 107 4.51 -8.51 -14.16
N ARG A 108 5.52 -8.81 -13.35
CA ARG A 108 6.04 -10.19 -13.22
C ARG A 108 5.09 -11.09 -12.43
N GLN A 109 4.59 -10.63 -11.29
CA GLN A 109 3.78 -11.41 -10.34
C GLN A 109 2.34 -11.58 -10.83
N ASP A 110 1.70 -10.50 -11.27
CA ASP A 110 0.26 -10.49 -11.57
C ASP A 110 -0.03 -10.80 -13.05
N LEU A 111 0.83 -10.36 -13.97
CA LEU A 111 0.66 -10.60 -15.42
C LEU A 111 1.49 -11.78 -15.94
N GLY A 112 2.40 -12.33 -15.13
CA GLY A 112 3.26 -13.45 -15.50
C GLY A 112 4.33 -13.14 -16.56
N LEU A 113 4.59 -11.86 -16.85
CA LEU A 113 5.55 -11.42 -17.88
C LEU A 113 6.99 -11.41 -17.33
N SER A 114 7.50 -12.60 -17.01
CA SER A 114 8.79 -12.81 -16.34
C SER A 114 10.05 -12.51 -17.16
N ARG A 115 9.94 -12.32 -18.49
CA ARG A 115 11.11 -12.08 -19.36
C ARG A 115 11.04 -10.68 -19.97
N ASN A 116 12.02 -9.84 -19.66
CA ASN A 116 12.06 -8.45 -20.17
C ASN A 116 12.08 -8.40 -21.70
N SER A 117 12.61 -9.44 -22.35
CA SER A 117 12.65 -9.53 -23.82
C SER A 117 11.28 -9.54 -24.50
N VAL A 118 10.20 -9.86 -23.78
CA VAL A 118 8.84 -9.83 -24.34
C VAL A 118 8.16 -8.48 -24.16
N TRP A 119 8.63 -7.64 -23.24
CA TRP A 119 8.00 -6.36 -22.92
C TRP A 119 7.89 -5.40 -24.13
N PRO A 120 8.87 -5.32 -25.05
CA PRO A 120 8.74 -4.48 -26.25
C PRO A 120 7.57 -4.86 -27.19
N GLN A 121 6.95 -6.02 -26.99
CA GLN A 121 5.77 -6.47 -27.76
C GLN A 121 4.45 -5.89 -27.22
N TYR A 122 4.50 -5.20 -26.08
CA TYR A 122 3.34 -4.63 -25.42
C TYR A 122 3.35 -3.10 -25.54
N SER A 123 2.16 -2.51 -25.53
CA SER A 123 1.98 -1.07 -25.38
C SER A 123 1.32 -0.81 -24.02
N CYS A 124 1.69 0.30 -23.38
CA CYS A 124 1.09 0.72 -22.12
C CYS A 124 0.12 1.89 -22.34
N VAL A 125 -0.96 1.93 -21.56
CA VAL A 125 -1.88 3.06 -21.48
C VAL A 125 -1.85 3.58 -20.05
N PHE A 126 -1.35 4.78 -19.86
CA PHE A 126 -1.32 5.45 -18.55
C PHE A 126 -2.57 6.30 -18.36
N VAL A 127 -3.22 6.10 -17.22
CA VAL A 127 -4.29 6.98 -16.76
C VAL A 127 -3.66 8.05 -15.87
N ILE A 128 -3.80 9.31 -16.28
CA ILE A 128 -3.28 10.46 -15.54
C ILE A 128 -4.44 11.25 -14.90
N PRO A 129 -4.19 11.95 -13.78
CA PRO A 129 -5.16 12.88 -13.21
C PRO A 129 -5.54 13.99 -14.21
N ASP A 130 -6.79 14.47 -14.13
CA ASP A 130 -7.30 15.53 -15.00
C ASP A 130 -6.45 16.81 -14.93
N LEU A 131 -6.04 17.19 -13.72
CA LEU A 131 -5.14 18.30 -13.45
C LEU A 131 -3.71 17.76 -13.31
N TYR A 132 -3.09 17.30 -14.40
CA TYR A 132 -1.66 16.94 -14.37
C TYR A 132 -0.79 18.18 -14.62
N ASP A 133 0.34 18.26 -13.92
CA ASP A 133 1.33 19.30 -14.18
C ASP A 133 2.26 18.86 -15.33
N LYS A 134 2.54 19.77 -16.26
CA LYS A 134 3.54 19.59 -17.32
C LYS A 134 4.91 20.14 -16.91
N TYR A 135 4.97 20.86 -15.80
CA TYR A 135 6.15 21.59 -15.34
C TYR A 135 6.96 20.79 -14.34
N GLY A 136 7.75 19.88 -14.88
CA GLY A 136 8.83 19.18 -14.20
C GLY A 136 9.42 18.26 -15.24
N GLY A 137 10.70 18.41 -15.58
CA GLY A 137 11.36 17.65 -16.66
C GLY A 137 11.49 16.14 -16.43
N TYR A 138 10.61 15.57 -15.59
CA TYR A 138 10.43 14.16 -15.31
C TYR A 138 8.98 13.84 -15.63
N ASP A 139 8.71 13.70 -16.92
CA ASP A 139 7.43 13.21 -17.39
C ASP A 139 7.37 11.71 -17.09
N VAL A 140 6.38 11.26 -16.32
CA VAL A 140 6.15 9.83 -16.09
C VAL A 140 6.03 9.08 -17.41
N THR A 141 5.60 9.73 -18.50
CA THR A 141 5.57 9.11 -19.83
C THR A 141 6.98 8.88 -20.40
N GLU A 142 7.97 9.73 -20.09
CA GLU A 142 9.36 9.53 -20.52
C GLU A 142 10.00 8.30 -19.84
N THR A 143 9.59 7.96 -18.61
CA THR A 143 10.03 6.75 -17.92
C THR A 143 9.64 5.47 -18.67
N PHE A 144 8.51 5.47 -19.39
CA PHE A 144 8.01 4.28 -20.10
C PHE A 144 8.17 4.30 -21.62
N ILE A 145 8.58 5.43 -22.21
CA ILE A 145 8.70 5.60 -23.68
C ILE A 145 10.13 5.36 -24.20
N LYS A 146 11.12 5.02 -23.35
CA LYS A 146 12.48 4.67 -23.80
C LYS A 146 12.62 3.22 -24.23
#